data_AF-X1UGN9-F1
#
_entry.id   AF-X1UGN9-F1
#
_cell.length_a   1.000
_cell.length_b   1.000
_cell.length_c   1.000
_cell.angle_alpha   90.00
_cell.angle_beta   90.00
_cell.angle_gamma   90.00
#
_symmetry.space_group_name_H-M   'P 1'
#
loop_
_entity.id
_entity.type
_entity.pdbx_description
1 polymer ?
#
loop_
_entity_poly.entity_id
_entity_poly.type
_entity_poly.pdbx_seq_one_letter_code
_entity_poly.pdbx_strand_id
1 'polypeptide(L)'
;KAYSQTGKTTFMLRCFMRGLGYTIVFPPQLNVAWAVISGISEQSRMKSGMAPECGSLYRKCLVALTDMPFPTSMPIDSGMMKFCVDCGKCADICPSAAIMSKDEQREPTWEITSANATAGNPTHLKPELFNRVGRKAWPLNHFACMNFWVEEGTDGCGLCQGTCVFNNFDLSSIHAVVKSVVAKTSILNGFFYEADKVWGYGNLDEESRDEFWFNPDKYLPTDKYLGTNY
;
A
#
# COMPACT_ATOMS: atom_id res chain seq x y z
N LYS A 1 5.44 -4.85 -14.90
CA LYS A 1 4.62 -6.10 -14.85
C LYS A 1 3.18 -5.86 -14.36
N ALA A 2 2.96 -5.39 -13.12
CA ALA A 2 1.61 -5.30 -12.51
C ALA A 2 0.58 -4.43 -13.28
N TYR A 3 1.01 -3.27 -13.80
CA TYR A 3 0.14 -2.39 -14.60
C TYR A 3 -0.33 -3.05 -15.90
N SER A 4 0.58 -3.71 -16.62
CA SER A 4 0.25 -4.45 -17.85
C SER A 4 -0.73 -5.59 -17.56
N GLN A 5 -0.55 -6.31 -16.44
CA GLN A 5 -1.50 -7.35 -16.02
C GLN A 5 -2.89 -6.77 -15.71
N THR A 6 -2.94 -5.62 -15.02
CA THR A 6 -4.21 -4.93 -14.77
C THR A 6 -4.94 -4.60 -16.09
N GLY A 7 -4.19 -4.15 -17.11
CA GLY A 7 -4.75 -3.90 -18.44
C GLY A 7 -5.35 -5.16 -19.07
N LYS A 8 -4.64 -6.30 -19.00
CA LYS A 8 -5.13 -7.59 -19.50
C LYS A 8 -6.39 -8.04 -18.76
N THR A 9 -6.39 -8.04 -17.42
CA THR A 9 -7.54 -8.43 -16.59
C THR A 9 -8.75 -7.54 -16.87
N THR A 10 -8.54 -6.23 -17.01
CA THR A 10 -9.61 -5.27 -17.36
C THR A 10 -10.27 -5.62 -18.69
N PHE A 11 -9.47 -5.97 -19.70
CA PHE A 11 -9.99 -6.35 -21.01
C PHE A 11 -10.75 -7.68 -20.96
N MET A 12 -10.17 -8.71 -20.34
CA MET A 12 -10.81 -10.03 -20.21
C MET A 12 -12.13 -9.94 -19.46
N LEU A 13 -12.16 -9.24 -18.32
CA LEU A 13 -13.37 -9.03 -17.53
C LEU A 13 -14.43 -8.25 -18.34
N ARG A 14 -14.02 -7.24 -19.12
CA ARG A 14 -14.94 -6.50 -19.98
C ARG A 14 -15.59 -7.39 -21.04
N CYS A 15 -14.80 -8.22 -21.71
CA CYS A 15 -15.32 -9.15 -22.73
C CYS A 15 -16.28 -10.17 -22.10
N PHE A 16 -15.90 -10.74 -20.95
CA PHE A 16 -16.73 -11.70 -20.23
C PHE A 16 -18.09 -11.10 -19.83
N MET A 17 -18.08 -9.95 -19.15
CA MET A 17 -19.30 -9.30 -18.65
C MET A 17 -20.23 -8.88 -19.78
N ARG A 18 -19.68 -8.35 -20.88
CA ARG A 18 -20.48 -8.02 -22.08
C ARG A 18 -21.04 -9.25 -22.76
N GLY A 19 -20.29 -10.37 -22.77
CA GLY A 19 -20.78 -11.65 -23.26
C GLY A 19 -21.97 -12.20 -22.46
N LEU A 20 -22.05 -11.87 -21.18
CA LEU A 20 -23.20 -12.17 -20.32
C LEU A 20 -24.38 -11.19 -20.47
N GLY A 21 -24.26 -10.15 -21.30
CA GLY A 21 -25.28 -9.13 -21.51
C GLY A 21 -25.27 -7.98 -20.50
N TYR A 22 -24.24 -7.89 -19.65
CA TYR A 22 -24.12 -6.82 -18.65
C TYR A 22 -23.22 -5.68 -19.14
N THR A 23 -23.59 -4.46 -18.75
CA THR A 23 -22.79 -3.27 -18.96
C THR A 23 -21.68 -3.22 -17.92
N ILE A 24 -20.45 -2.91 -18.33
CA ILE A 24 -19.34 -2.69 -17.42
C ILE A 24 -18.47 -1.52 -17.89
N VAL A 25 -18.13 -0.62 -16.96
CA VAL A 25 -17.34 0.59 -17.19
C VAL A 25 -16.25 0.72 -16.13
N PHE A 26 -15.08 1.21 -16.54
CA PHE A 26 -13.92 1.40 -15.67
C PHE A 26 -13.51 2.88 -15.64
N PRO A 27 -14.15 3.72 -14.81
CA PRO A 27 -13.75 5.12 -14.66
C PRO A 27 -12.40 5.27 -13.93
N PRO A 28 -11.76 6.45 -13.93
CA PRO A 28 -10.67 6.73 -13.01
C PRO A 28 -11.19 6.77 -11.58
N GLN A 29 -10.61 5.98 -10.66
CA GLN A 29 -11.08 5.94 -9.26
C GLN A 29 -9.98 6.02 -8.21
N LEU A 30 -10.42 6.33 -6.99
CA LEU A 30 -9.64 6.27 -5.75
C LEU A 30 -9.46 4.81 -5.32
N ASN A 31 -8.48 4.11 -5.90
CA ASN A 31 -8.30 2.66 -5.70
C ASN A 31 -8.28 2.24 -4.22
N VAL A 32 -7.55 2.96 -3.36
CA VAL A 32 -7.43 2.64 -1.93
C VAL A 32 -8.76 2.81 -1.20
N ALA A 33 -9.53 3.86 -1.52
CA ALA A 33 -10.82 4.08 -0.87
C ALA A 33 -11.81 2.96 -1.20
N TRP A 34 -11.87 2.56 -2.48
CA TRP A 34 -12.71 1.43 -2.91
C TRP A 34 -12.27 0.12 -2.27
N ALA A 35 -10.96 -0.14 -2.20
CA ALA A 35 -10.43 -1.33 -1.55
C ALA A 35 -10.76 -1.40 -0.05
N VAL A 36 -10.83 -0.25 0.63
CA VAL A 36 -11.24 -0.19 2.04
C VAL A 36 -12.73 -0.50 2.20
N ILE A 37 -13.59 0.15 1.42
CA ILE A 37 -15.03 -0.05 1.57
C ILE A 37 -15.50 -1.43 1.07
N SER A 38 -14.77 -2.05 0.14
CA SER A 38 -15.04 -3.41 -0.34
C SER A 38 -14.39 -4.49 0.52
N GLY A 39 -13.67 -4.15 1.59
CA GLY A 39 -13.05 -5.13 2.48
C GLY A 39 -11.82 -5.85 1.93
N ILE A 40 -11.20 -5.33 0.87
CA ILE A 40 -9.96 -5.87 0.31
C ILE A 40 -8.74 -5.48 1.16
N SER A 41 -8.76 -4.30 1.78
CA SER A 41 -7.60 -3.77 2.47
C SER A 41 -7.95 -2.75 3.53
N GLU A 42 -7.03 -2.49 4.46
CA GLU A 42 -7.09 -1.34 5.35
C GLU A 42 -6.20 -0.19 4.86
N GLN A 43 -6.48 1.03 5.35
CA GLN A 43 -5.63 2.19 5.11
C GLN A 43 -4.33 2.11 5.93
N SER A 44 -3.22 2.61 5.38
CA SER A 44 -1.92 2.69 6.07
C SER A 44 -1.43 4.13 6.28
N ARG A 45 -0.39 4.27 7.12
CA ARG A 45 0.37 5.53 7.31
C ARG A 45 0.93 6.09 6.00
N MET A 46 1.39 5.23 5.09
CA MET A 46 1.92 5.65 3.77
C MET A 46 0.83 5.91 2.72
N LYS A 47 -0.46 5.95 3.11
CA LYS A 47 -1.66 6.08 2.26
C LYS A 47 -1.85 4.99 1.19
N SER A 48 -0.98 3.98 1.12
CA SER A 48 -1.25 2.75 0.37
C SER A 48 -2.29 1.91 1.13
N GLY A 49 -3.06 1.08 0.44
CA GLY A 49 -3.85 0.07 1.12
C GLY A 49 -2.97 -1.12 1.52
N MET A 50 -3.36 -1.81 2.59
CA MET A 50 -2.70 -3.05 3.05
C MET A 50 -3.72 -4.18 3.14
N ALA A 51 -3.52 -5.23 2.36
CA ALA A 51 -4.37 -6.40 2.35
C ALA A 51 -3.82 -7.47 3.33
N PRO A 52 -4.67 -8.19 4.07
CA PRO A 52 -4.22 -9.28 4.95
C PRO A 52 -3.42 -10.38 4.24
N GLU A 53 -3.66 -10.58 2.95
CA GLU A 53 -3.04 -11.61 2.12
C GLU A 53 -1.62 -11.22 1.71
N CYS A 54 -1.41 -10.00 1.19
CA CYS A 54 -0.16 -9.60 0.54
C CYS A 54 0.44 -8.28 1.06
N GLY A 55 -0.10 -7.74 2.15
CA GLY A 55 0.39 -6.50 2.75
C GLY A 55 0.20 -5.32 1.81
N SER A 56 1.25 -4.54 1.63
CA SER A 56 1.24 -3.39 0.70
C SER A 56 1.67 -3.76 -0.73
N LEU A 57 2.02 -5.03 -0.99
CA LEU A 57 2.58 -5.51 -2.27
C LEU A 57 1.52 -5.78 -3.35
N TYR A 58 0.45 -4.99 -3.39
CA TYR A 58 -0.49 -5.00 -4.50
C TYR A 58 -0.59 -3.62 -5.14
N ARG A 59 -0.73 -3.58 -6.47
CA ARG A 59 -0.58 -2.31 -7.20
C ARG A 59 -1.87 -1.53 -7.33
N LYS A 60 -2.97 -2.22 -7.64
CA LYS A 60 -4.23 -1.59 -8.00
C LYS A 60 -5.41 -2.47 -7.61
N CYS A 61 -6.33 -1.90 -6.85
CA CYS A 61 -7.70 -2.42 -6.76
C CYS A 61 -8.43 -2.05 -8.06
N LEU A 62 -8.79 -3.04 -8.86
CA LEU A 62 -9.55 -2.80 -10.09
C LEU A 62 -11.00 -2.51 -9.73
N VAL A 63 -11.48 -1.31 -10.06
CA VAL A 63 -12.86 -0.90 -9.77
C VAL A 63 -13.63 -0.77 -11.07
N ALA A 64 -14.78 -1.44 -11.12
CA ALA A 64 -15.69 -1.41 -12.25
C ALA A 64 -17.09 -1.06 -11.76
N LEU A 65 -17.82 -0.32 -12.58
CA LEU A 65 -19.25 -0.08 -12.40
C LEU A 65 -19.99 -0.98 -13.38
N THR A 66 -20.98 -1.71 -12.89
CA THR A 66 -21.75 -2.66 -13.68
C THR A 66 -23.18 -2.74 -13.17
N ASP A 67 -24.09 -3.10 -14.07
CA ASP A 67 -25.49 -3.41 -13.81
C ASP A 67 -25.70 -4.88 -13.40
N MET A 68 -24.64 -5.70 -13.41
CA MET A 68 -24.70 -7.06 -12.91
C MET A 68 -24.93 -7.08 -11.38
N PRO A 69 -25.91 -7.85 -10.88
CA PRO A 69 -26.14 -7.95 -9.44
C PRO A 69 -25.01 -8.76 -8.78
N PHE A 70 -24.26 -8.12 -7.89
CA PHE A 70 -23.25 -8.76 -7.05
C PHE A 70 -23.63 -8.63 -5.57
N PRO A 71 -23.30 -9.64 -4.74
CA PRO A 71 -23.35 -9.47 -3.30
C PRO A 71 -22.34 -8.39 -2.87
N THR A 72 -22.75 -7.52 -1.96
CA THR A 72 -21.87 -6.51 -1.38
C THR A 72 -21.01 -7.14 -0.29
N SER A 73 -19.70 -6.91 -0.35
CA SER A 73 -18.79 -7.19 0.76
C SER A 73 -18.81 -6.04 1.78
N MET A 74 -18.32 -6.32 2.98
CA MET A 74 -18.20 -5.35 4.07
C MET A 74 -16.73 -4.96 4.29
N PRO A 75 -16.45 -3.76 4.82
CA PRO A 75 -15.11 -3.41 5.30
C PRO A 75 -14.58 -4.41 6.33
N ILE A 76 -13.26 -4.55 6.38
CA ILE A 76 -12.55 -5.45 7.31
C ILE A 76 -11.90 -4.68 8.47
N ASP A 77 -11.67 -5.38 9.58
CA ASP A 77 -10.77 -4.95 10.67
C ASP A 77 -9.72 -6.05 10.91
N SER A 78 -8.57 -5.91 10.27
CA SER A 78 -7.41 -6.81 10.40
C SER A 78 -6.38 -6.31 11.43
N GLY A 79 -6.64 -5.15 12.05
CA GLY A 79 -5.73 -4.52 13.02
C GLY A 79 -4.48 -3.88 12.41
N MET A 80 -4.33 -3.88 11.09
CA MET A 80 -3.14 -3.35 10.40
C MET A 80 -3.08 -1.82 10.46
N MET A 81 -4.23 -1.14 10.41
CA MET A 81 -4.34 0.29 10.63
C MET A 81 -4.00 0.67 12.07
N LYS A 82 -4.41 -0.15 13.06
CA LYS A 82 -4.04 0.04 14.47
C LYS A 82 -2.53 -0.14 14.66
N PHE A 83 -1.93 -1.11 13.97
CA PHE A 83 -0.48 -1.30 13.98
C PHE A 83 0.30 -0.09 13.43
N CYS A 84 -0.25 0.61 12.43
CA CYS A 84 0.37 1.83 11.88
C CYS A 84 0.53 2.96 12.90
N VAL A 85 -0.25 2.96 13.97
CA VAL A 85 -0.14 3.93 15.07
C VAL A 85 1.21 3.80 15.78
N ASP A 86 1.70 2.57 15.98
CA ASP A 86 2.90 2.31 16.78
C ASP A 86 4.16 2.04 15.93
N CYS A 87 4.01 1.66 14.66
CA CYS A 87 5.09 1.28 13.76
C CYS A 87 5.92 2.49 13.27
N GLY A 88 5.53 3.14 12.17
CA GLY A 88 6.27 4.29 11.61
C GLY A 88 7.39 3.95 10.61
N LYS A 89 7.74 2.67 10.41
CA LYS A 89 8.86 2.23 9.54
C LYS A 89 8.90 2.88 8.15
N CYS A 90 7.75 3.04 7.52
CA CYS A 90 7.65 3.64 6.19
C CYS A 90 8.00 5.14 6.16
N ALA A 91 7.80 5.85 7.27
CA ALA A 91 8.20 7.24 7.41
C ALA A 91 9.72 7.34 7.66
N ASP A 92 10.26 6.47 8.51
CA ASP A 92 11.69 6.45 8.86
C ASP A 92 12.58 6.23 7.62
N ILE A 93 12.14 5.40 6.67
CA ILE A 93 12.90 5.12 5.44
C ILE A 93 12.65 6.14 4.31
N CYS A 94 11.70 7.07 4.47
CA CYS A 94 11.25 7.92 3.37
C CYS A 94 12.32 8.96 3.02
N PRO A 95 12.98 8.88 1.85
CA PRO A 95 14.10 9.77 1.53
C PRO A 95 13.68 11.23 1.37
N SER A 96 12.42 11.46 0.96
CA SER A 96 11.85 12.79 0.77
C SER A 96 11.11 13.35 1.99
N ALA A 97 11.10 12.62 3.12
CA ALA A 97 10.31 12.96 4.30
C ALA A 97 8.83 13.28 3.98
N ALA A 98 8.27 12.61 2.98
CA ALA A 98 6.91 12.87 2.51
C ALA A 98 5.83 12.31 3.46
N ILE A 99 6.15 11.21 4.15
CA ILE A 99 5.25 10.49 5.05
C ILE A 99 5.47 11.03 6.46
N MET A 100 4.38 11.38 7.16
CA MET A 100 4.46 11.86 8.54
C MET A 100 5.08 10.80 9.46
N SER A 101 6.09 11.21 10.21
CA SER A 101 6.70 10.36 11.23
C SER A 101 5.70 10.02 12.34
N LYS A 102 6.02 8.98 13.10
CA LYS A 102 5.20 8.60 14.27
C LYS A 102 5.15 9.73 15.31
N ASP A 103 6.25 10.46 15.47
CA ASP A 103 6.38 11.52 16.48
C ASP A 103 5.63 12.79 16.09
N GLU A 104 5.62 13.14 14.79
CA GLU A 104 4.84 14.29 14.31
C GLU A 104 3.34 14.02 14.30
N GLN A 105 2.93 12.81 13.88
CA GLN A 105 1.51 12.44 13.77
C GLN A 105 1.31 10.97 14.09
N ARG A 106 1.11 10.65 15.37
CA ARG A 106 0.87 9.27 15.82
C ARG A 106 -0.44 8.71 15.28
N GLU A 107 -1.55 9.38 15.55
CA GLU A 107 -2.91 8.97 15.17
C GLU A 107 -3.33 9.55 13.80
N PRO A 108 -4.24 8.91 13.05
CA PRO A 108 -4.76 9.51 11.82
C PRO A 108 -5.62 10.75 12.13
N THR A 109 -5.55 11.75 11.27
CA THR A 109 -6.20 13.07 11.45
C THR A 109 -7.17 13.38 10.30
N TRP A 110 -8.06 14.33 10.51
CA TRP A 110 -8.92 14.89 9.45
C TRP A 110 -8.21 15.98 8.64
N GLU A 111 -7.10 16.50 9.17
CA GLU A 111 -6.30 17.53 8.54
C GLU A 111 -5.53 16.99 7.34
N ILE A 112 -5.21 17.89 6.42
CA ILE A 112 -4.38 17.59 5.26
C ILE A 112 -2.91 17.97 5.53
N THR A 113 -2.05 17.82 4.52
CA THR A 113 -0.65 18.24 4.65
C THR A 113 -0.63 19.76 4.87
N SER A 114 0.18 20.24 5.80
CA SER A 114 0.30 21.67 6.06
C SER A 114 0.78 22.42 4.80
N ALA A 115 0.18 23.58 4.52
CA ALA A 115 0.64 24.45 3.43
C ALA A 115 2.06 24.99 3.65
N ASN A 116 2.54 24.97 4.91
CA ASN A 116 3.89 25.39 5.29
C ASN A 116 4.90 24.24 5.27
N ALA A 117 4.52 23.04 4.78
CA ALA A 117 5.43 21.91 4.71
C ALA A 117 6.60 22.23 3.76
N THR A 118 7.83 22.12 4.26
CA THR A 118 9.06 22.45 3.52
C THR A 118 9.63 21.26 2.75
N ALA A 119 9.19 20.03 3.05
CA ALA A 119 9.64 18.83 2.36
C ALA A 119 9.37 18.91 0.84
N GLY A 120 10.38 18.62 0.04
CA GLY A 120 10.36 18.75 -1.42
C GLY A 120 10.65 20.17 -1.94
N ASN A 121 11.09 21.10 -1.09
CA ASN A 121 11.42 22.49 -1.46
C ASN A 121 10.34 23.20 -2.31
N PRO A 122 9.05 23.18 -1.92
CA PRO A 122 8.01 23.80 -2.70
C PRO A 122 8.11 25.33 -2.67
N THR A 123 7.93 25.98 -3.83
CA THR A 123 7.81 27.46 -3.89
C THR A 123 6.42 27.92 -3.40
N HIS A 124 5.36 27.21 -3.81
CA HIS A 124 3.97 27.49 -3.42
C HIS A 124 3.19 26.18 -3.29
N LEU A 125 3.28 25.52 -2.13
CA LEU A 125 2.57 24.26 -1.89
C LEU A 125 1.05 24.51 -1.80
N LYS A 126 0.27 23.72 -2.53
CA LYS A 126 -1.20 23.71 -2.47
C LYS A 126 -1.71 22.31 -2.11
N PRO A 127 -1.75 21.97 -0.80
CA PRO A 127 -2.11 20.64 -0.33
C PRO A 127 -3.48 20.14 -0.79
N GLU A 128 -4.41 21.05 -1.06
CA GLU A 128 -5.80 20.76 -1.45
C GLU A 128 -5.88 20.06 -2.82
N LEU A 129 -4.86 20.22 -3.66
CA LEU A 129 -4.79 19.59 -4.99
C LEU A 129 -4.47 18.09 -4.92
N PHE A 130 -3.81 17.63 -3.85
CA PHE A 130 -3.35 16.25 -3.74
C PHE A 130 -3.83 15.53 -2.47
N ASN A 131 -4.25 16.26 -1.44
CA ASN A 131 -4.90 15.72 -0.25
C ASN A 131 -6.37 16.14 -0.22
N ARG A 132 -7.28 15.17 -0.40
CA ARG A 132 -8.72 15.41 -0.24
C ARG A 132 -9.08 15.54 1.23
N VAL A 133 -9.82 16.59 1.57
CA VAL A 133 -10.40 16.84 2.90
C VAL A 133 -11.57 15.90 3.20
N GLY A 134 -11.98 15.82 4.47
CA GLY A 134 -13.19 15.10 4.89
C GLY A 134 -13.01 13.58 5.07
N ARG A 135 -11.78 13.11 5.26
CA ARG A 135 -11.48 11.72 5.62
C ARG A 135 -10.40 11.65 6.70
N LYS A 136 -10.54 10.73 7.66
CA LYS A 136 -9.52 10.48 8.67
C LYS A 136 -8.39 9.63 8.07
N ALA A 137 -7.18 10.17 8.02
CA ALA A 137 -6.00 9.51 7.47
C ALA A 137 -4.69 10.14 8.00
N TRP A 138 -3.56 9.47 7.82
CA TRP A 138 -2.27 10.15 7.91
C TRP A 138 -2.06 11.03 6.68
N PRO A 139 -1.75 12.33 6.82
CA PRO A 139 -1.36 13.18 5.71
C PRO A 139 -0.11 12.63 5.01
N LEU A 140 0.00 12.89 3.72
CA LEU A 140 1.14 12.50 2.88
C LEU A 140 1.42 13.65 1.95
N ASN A 141 2.64 14.18 2.00
CA ASN A 141 3.10 15.21 1.08
C ASN A 141 3.43 14.57 -0.28
N HIS A 142 2.43 14.43 -1.14
CA HIS A 142 2.61 13.84 -2.47
C HIS A 142 3.54 14.68 -3.36
N PHE A 143 3.63 15.99 -3.12
CA PHE A 143 4.56 16.86 -3.84
C PHE A 143 6.01 16.46 -3.53
N ALA A 144 6.39 16.35 -2.26
CA ALA A 144 7.73 15.89 -1.86
C ALA A 144 8.04 14.48 -2.40
N CYS A 145 7.07 13.57 -2.33
CA CYS A 145 7.22 12.22 -2.87
C CYS A 145 7.51 12.23 -4.39
N MET A 146 6.71 12.98 -5.15
CA MET A 146 6.87 13.07 -6.61
C MET A 146 8.14 13.84 -6.99
N ASN A 147 8.48 14.90 -6.26
CA ASN A 147 9.68 15.70 -6.54
C ASN A 147 10.95 14.85 -6.46
N PHE A 148 11.04 13.98 -5.45
CA PHE A 148 12.14 13.02 -5.33
C PHE A 148 12.25 12.06 -6.52
N TRP A 149 11.12 11.61 -7.10
CA TRP A 149 11.17 10.76 -8.30
C TRP A 149 11.80 11.50 -9.48
N VAL A 150 11.46 12.78 -9.62
CA VAL A 150 11.98 13.65 -10.69
C VAL A 150 13.47 13.95 -10.46
N GLU A 151 13.88 14.26 -9.23
CA GLU A 151 15.26 14.59 -8.88
C GLU A 151 16.21 13.41 -9.06
N GLU A 152 15.81 12.22 -8.61
CA GLU A 152 16.63 11.01 -8.75
C GLU A 152 16.56 10.38 -10.16
N GLY A 153 15.71 10.91 -11.05
CA GLY A 153 15.51 10.35 -12.39
C GLY A 153 15.03 8.89 -12.37
N THR A 154 14.28 8.50 -11.35
CA THR A 154 13.80 7.13 -11.18
C THR A 154 12.40 6.96 -11.76
N ASP A 155 12.12 5.82 -12.40
CA ASP A 155 10.76 5.43 -12.85
C ASP A 155 9.84 5.01 -11.67
N GLY A 156 10.13 5.51 -10.47
CA GLY A 156 9.44 5.17 -9.23
C GLY A 156 10.39 4.95 -8.06
N CYS A 157 9.90 5.23 -6.84
CA CYS A 157 10.59 4.90 -5.59
C CYS A 157 10.07 3.57 -4.99
N GLY A 158 8.96 3.63 -4.23
CA GLY A 158 8.34 2.43 -3.66
C GLY A 158 9.00 1.87 -2.39
N LEU A 159 10.03 2.52 -1.83
CA LEU A 159 10.70 2.08 -0.58
C LEU A 159 9.74 1.88 0.59
N CYS A 160 8.79 2.80 0.75
CA CYS A 160 7.77 2.71 1.79
C CYS A 160 6.92 1.44 1.65
N GLN A 161 6.55 1.09 0.41
CA GLN A 161 5.83 -0.16 0.13
C GLN A 161 6.75 -1.33 0.41
N GLY A 162 7.94 -1.40 -0.20
CA GLY A 162 8.87 -2.54 -0.09
C GLY A 162 9.25 -2.90 1.35
N THR A 163 9.46 -1.92 2.22
CA THR A 163 9.90 -2.16 3.61
C THR A 163 8.77 -2.50 4.59
N CYS A 164 7.51 -2.39 4.18
CA CYS A 164 6.37 -2.56 5.07
C CYS A 164 6.44 -3.90 5.81
N VAL A 165 6.28 -3.89 7.14
CA VAL A 165 6.33 -5.09 7.99
C VAL A 165 5.34 -6.17 7.53
N PHE A 166 4.24 -5.73 6.92
CA PHE A 166 3.17 -6.59 6.43
C PHE A 166 3.48 -7.21 5.07
N ASN A 167 4.66 -6.98 4.48
CA ASN A 167 5.05 -7.70 3.27
C ASN A 167 5.67 -9.05 3.56
N ASN A 168 6.14 -9.25 4.79
CA ASN A 168 6.96 -10.40 5.20
C ASN A 168 6.14 -11.66 5.49
N PHE A 169 4.87 -11.69 5.05
CA PHE A 169 3.87 -12.64 5.49
C PHE A 169 4.18 -14.11 5.25
N ASP A 170 4.92 -14.42 4.18
CA ASP A 170 5.33 -15.79 3.85
C ASP A 170 6.79 -16.10 4.16
N LEU A 171 7.53 -15.15 4.75
CA LEU A 171 8.96 -15.31 5.03
C LEU A 171 9.22 -16.14 6.30
N SER A 172 8.24 -16.31 7.18
CA SER A 172 8.40 -17.07 8.42
C SER A 172 7.06 -17.62 8.93
N SER A 173 7.10 -18.83 9.50
CA SER A 173 5.94 -19.51 10.07
C SER A 173 5.31 -18.75 11.25
N ILE A 174 6.07 -17.86 11.90
CA ILE A 174 5.58 -17.06 13.03
C ILE A 174 4.63 -15.94 12.58
N HIS A 175 4.70 -15.49 11.32
CA HIS A 175 3.90 -14.36 10.85
C HIS A 175 2.39 -14.65 10.85
N ALA A 176 1.96 -15.91 10.74
CA ALA A 176 0.55 -16.29 10.90
C ALA A 176 0.03 -16.03 12.34
N VAL A 177 0.88 -16.30 13.34
CA VAL A 177 0.58 -16.00 14.74
C VAL A 177 0.59 -14.51 14.98
N VAL A 178 1.59 -13.79 14.46
CA VAL A 178 1.69 -12.32 14.58
C VAL A 178 0.46 -11.64 13.96
N LYS A 179 0.02 -12.06 12.77
CA LYS A 179 -1.24 -11.57 12.15
C LYS A 179 -2.43 -11.74 13.08
N SER A 180 -2.57 -12.94 13.66
CA SER A 180 -3.69 -13.26 14.55
C SER A 180 -3.66 -12.41 15.83
N VAL A 181 -2.47 -12.13 16.36
CA VAL A 181 -2.30 -11.28 17.54
C VAL A 181 -2.59 -9.82 17.21
N VAL A 182 -2.02 -9.28 16.13
CA VAL A 182 -2.23 -7.88 15.68
C VAL A 182 -3.71 -7.62 15.38
N ALA A 183 -4.43 -8.60 14.84
CA ALA A 183 -5.87 -8.49 14.60
C ALA A 183 -6.71 -8.46 15.88
N LYS A 184 -6.17 -8.90 17.03
CA LYS A 184 -6.90 -9.01 18.31
C LYS A 184 -6.47 -7.98 19.34
N THR A 185 -5.20 -7.58 19.35
CA THR A 185 -4.65 -6.67 20.36
C THR A 185 -3.53 -5.81 19.80
N SER A 186 -3.49 -4.54 20.22
CA SER A 186 -2.43 -3.59 19.87
C SER A 186 -1.29 -3.55 20.89
N ILE A 187 -1.40 -4.27 22.01
CA ILE A 187 -0.45 -4.18 23.13
C ILE A 187 0.98 -4.56 22.70
N LEU A 188 1.12 -5.50 21.76
CA LEU A 188 2.41 -6.02 21.31
C LEU A 188 2.91 -5.36 20.01
N ASN A 189 2.21 -4.35 19.48
CA ASN A 189 2.57 -3.73 18.20
C ASN A 189 3.99 -3.16 18.21
N GLY A 190 4.37 -2.44 19.28
CA GLY A 190 5.71 -1.88 19.42
C GLY A 190 6.78 -2.96 19.44
N PHE A 191 6.55 -4.06 20.17
CA PHE A 191 7.46 -5.20 20.21
C PHE A 191 7.66 -5.83 18.82
N PHE A 192 6.57 -6.07 18.08
CA PHE A 192 6.66 -6.63 16.73
C PHE A 192 7.36 -5.69 15.74
N TYR A 193 7.17 -4.38 15.87
CA TYR A 193 7.91 -3.40 15.07
C TYR A 193 9.42 -3.43 15.36
N GLU A 194 9.83 -3.48 16.63
CA GLU A 194 11.25 -3.59 16.99
C GLU A 194 11.86 -4.92 16.51
N ALA A 195 11.12 -6.03 16.62
CA ALA A 195 11.58 -7.33 16.11
C ALA A 195 11.79 -7.33 14.59
N ASP A 196 10.89 -6.71 13.82
CA ASP A 196 11.01 -6.57 12.36
C ASP A 196 12.26 -5.77 11.96
N LYS A 197 12.61 -4.73 12.73
CA LYS A 197 13.85 -3.96 12.52
C LYS A 197 15.10 -4.81 12.78
N VAL A 198 15.12 -5.58 13.86
CA VAL A 198 16.26 -6.45 14.20
C VAL A 198 16.50 -7.52 13.14
N TRP A 199 15.42 -8.09 12.58
CA TRP A 199 15.53 -9.10 11.53
C TRP A 199 15.84 -8.54 10.15
N GLY A 200 15.83 -7.22 9.97
CA GLY A 200 16.31 -6.57 8.75
C GLY A 200 15.43 -6.81 7.52
N TYR A 201 14.17 -7.19 7.70
CA TYR A 201 13.28 -7.47 6.56
C TYR A 201 13.06 -6.23 5.69
N GLY A 202 13.07 -6.44 4.37
CA GLY A 202 12.79 -5.42 3.36
C GLY A 202 14.00 -4.72 2.75
N ASN A 203 15.22 -4.98 3.26
CA ASN A 203 16.47 -4.51 2.65
C ASN A 203 17.15 -5.67 1.91
N LEU A 204 17.50 -5.44 0.64
CA LEU A 204 18.34 -6.34 -0.14
C LEU A 204 19.78 -5.85 -0.09
N ASP A 205 20.71 -6.74 0.23
CA ASP A 205 22.14 -6.46 0.15
C ASP A 205 22.52 -6.11 -1.29
N GLU A 206 23.51 -5.23 -1.47
CA GLU A 206 23.88 -4.75 -2.81
C GLU A 206 24.26 -5.88 -3.76
N GLU A 207 24.93 -6.91 -3.24
CA GLU A 207 25.34 -8.11 -3.97
C GLU A 207 24.15 -8.92 -4.50
N SER A 208 22.99 -8.84 -3.84
CA SER A 208 21.78 -9.58 -4.21
C SER A 208 20.90 -8.87 -5.23
N ARG A 209 21.19 -7.60 -5.58
CA ARG A 209 20.36 -6.78 -6.47
C ARG A 209 20.28 -7.35 -7.88
N ASP A 210 21.39 -7.79 -8.45
CA ASP A 210 21.41 -8.38 -9.79
C ASP A 210 20.63 -9.69 -9.79
N GLU A 211 20.83 -10.53 -8.79
CA GLU A 211 20.07 -11.78 -8.66
C GLU A 211 18.57 -11.52 -8.49
N PHE A 212 18.18 -10.46 -7.78
CA PHE A 212 16.78 -10.06 -7.68
C PHE A 212 16.18 -9.71 -9.05
N TRP A 213 16.90 -8.98 -9.90
CA TRP A 213 16.39 -8.60 -11.22
C TRP A 213 16.34 -9.76 -12.21
N PHE A 214 17.31 -10.67 -12.16
CA PHE A 214 17.38 -11.81 -13.07
C PHE A 214 16.61 -13.05 -12.57
N ASN A 215 16.39 -13.16 -11.25
CA ASN A 215 15.65 -14.25 -10.61
C ASN A 215 14.69 -13.71 -9.53
N PRO A 216 13.70 -12.88 -9.90
CA PRO A 216 12.82 -12.23 -8.95
C PRO A 216 11.95 -13.20 -8.16
N ASP A 217 11.63 -14.38 -8.71
CA ASP A 217 10.75 -15.36 -8.06
C ASP A 217 11.36 -15.97 -6.79
N LYS A 218 12.71 -15.97 -6.68
CA LYS A 218 13.43 -16.35 -5.45
C LYS A 218 13.09 -15.40 -4.29
N TYR A 219 12.93 -14.12 -4.57
CA TYR A 219 12.78 -13.05 -3.58
C TYR A 219 11.33 -12.61 -3.39
N LEU A 220 10.53 -12.73 -4.45
CA LEU A 220 9.11 -12.39 -4.49
C LEU A 220 8.38 -13.55 -5.21
N PRO A 221 8.02 -14.63 -4.51
CA PRO A 221 7.26 -15.75 -5.09
C PRO A 221 5.82 -15.29 -5.37
N THR A 222 5.65 -14.52 -6.44
CA THR A 222 4.37 -13.93 -6.85
C THR A 222 3.40 -14.98 -7.39
N ASP A 223 3.92 -16.14 -7.81
CA ASP A 223 3.19 -17.33 -8.22
C ASP A 223 2.23 -17.85 -7.14
N LYS A 224 2.64 -17.81 -5.86
CA LYS A 224 1.79 -18.20 -4.72
C LYS A 224 0.52 -17.35 -4.60
N TYR A 225 0.57 -16.09 -5.01
CA TYR A 225 -0.55 -15.14 -4.90
C TYR A 225 -1.33 -14.98 -6.20
N LEU A 226 -0.68 -15.23 -7.34
CA LEU A 226 -1.25 -14.98 -8.67
C LEU A 226 -2.09 -16.15 -9.20
N GLY A 227 -2.23 -17.24 -8.43
CA GLY A 227 -3.00 -18.39 -8.87
C GLY A 227 -2.57 -18.82 -10.27
N THR A 228 -1.31 -19.22 -10.42
CA THR A 228 -0.77 -19.66 -11.71
C THR A 228 -1.41 -20.98 -12.13
N ASN A 229 -2.58 -20.88 -12.76
CA ASN A 229 -3.00 -21.78 -13.83
C ASN A 229 -3.10 -20.92 -15.09
N TYR A 230 -1.96 -20.68 -15.71
CA TYR A 230 -1.89 -20.51 -17.17
C TYR A 230 -1.55 -21.87 -17.77
#